data_AF-A0A1J7GMN5-F1
#
_entry.id   AF-A0A1J7GMN5-F1
#
_cell.length_a   1.000
_cell.length_b   1.000
_cell.length_c   1.000
_cell.angle_alpha   90.00
_cell.angle_beta   90.00
_cell.angle_gamma   90.00
#
_symmetry.space_group_name_H-M   'P 1'
#
loop_
_entity.id
_entity.type
_entity.pdbx_description
1 polymer ?
#
loop_
_entity_poly.entity_id
_entity_poly.type
_entity_poly.pdbx_seq_one_letter_code
_entity_poly.pdbx_strand_id
1 'polypeptide(L)'
;MVKTKRCLSLPVLAVFLLMIFFYYTTIFVFIDYWLGLQSSSGIFNASIFTLLAFLTLFSFFVCVLSDPGHVPPSYLPDVEDITHESVKDNAEEKKCDKCFAYKPPRTHHCRVCRRCVLKMDHHCLWINNCVGYWNYKAFFVFALYATIASIHSMVLFICCVYQEDWDSDQGSSLKIFYVMYGTILMGMMVTLLTLSGWHVYLILQNMTTIEYYEGKRAKWLAAKSGKSYRHPFNVGAYTNITSILGPNMLKWLCPTAVSHLKDGVSFPTIRDNS
;
A
#
# COMPACT_ATOMS: atom_id res chain seq x y z
N MET A 1 -19.81 -4.52 -13.80
CA MET A 1 -18.91 -4.93 -14.90
C MET A 1 -17.42 -4.60 -14.66
N VAL A 2 -17.05 -3.36 -14.29
CA VAL A 2 -15.63 -2.98 -14.06
C VAL A 2 -14.98 -3.71 -12.88
N LYS A 3 -15.68 -3.83 -11.74
CA LYS A 3 -15.16 -4.56 -10.55
C LYS A 3 -14.89 -6.04 -10.85
N THR A 4 -15.80 -6.72 -11.53
CA THR A 4 -15.65 -8.12 -11.96
C THR A 4 -14.45 -8.31 -12.90
N LYS A 5 -14.24 -7.40 -13.85
CA LYS A 5 -13.06 -7.42 -14.74
C LYS A 5 -11.73 -7.16 -14.00
N ARG A 6 -11.76 -6.40 -12.89
CA ARG A 6 -10.56 -6.19 -12.06
C ARG A 6 -10.19 -7.44 -11.26
N CYS A 7 -11.17 -8.10 -10.64
CA CYS A 7 -10.93 -9.30 -9.84
C CYS A 7 -10.42 -10.49 -10.66
N LEU A 8 -10.85 -10.60 -11.92
CA LEU A 8 -10.47 -11.69 -12.82
C LEU A 8 -9.22 -11.38 -13.66
N SER A 9 -8.46 -10.34 -13.32
CA SER A 9 -7.23 -10.04 -14.04
C SER A 9 -6.11 -11.03 -13.67
N LEU A 10 -5.23 -11.32 -14.63
CA LEU A 10 -4.09 -12.21 -14.40
C LEU A 10 -3.23 -11.82 -13.18
N PRO A 11 -2.89 -10.52 -12.96
CA PRO A 11 -2.12 -10.14 -11.78
C PRO A 11 -2.85 -10.42 -10.45
N VAL A 12 -4.16 -10.14 -10.38
CA VAL A 12 -4.94 -10.35 -9.16
C VAL A 12 -5.09 -11.83 -8.85
N LEU A 13 -5.33 -12.66 -9.88
CA LEU A 13 -5.35 -14.11 -9.76
C LEU A 13 -3.99 -14.66 -9.33
N ALA A 14 -2.89 -14.14 -9.88
CA ALA A 14 -1.54 -14.54 -9.51
C ALA A 14 -1.24 -14.26 -8.03
N VAL A 15 -1.61 -13.06 -7.51
CA VAL A 15 -1.46 -12.74 -6.09
C VAL A 15 -2.32 -13.67 -5.22
N PHE A 16 -3.56 -13.93 -5.62
CA PHE A 16 -4.45 -14.84 -4.88
C PHE A 16 -3.89 -16.27 -4.81
N LEU A 17 -3.40 -16.80 -5.93
CA LEU A 17 -2.77 -18.12 -5.98
C LEU A 17 -1.47 -18.16 -5.17
N LEU A 18 -0.67 -17.09 -5.20
CA LEU A 18 0.54 -16.97 -4.38
C LEU A 18 0.22 -16.99 -2.89
N MET A 19 -0.85 -16.30 -2.47
CA MET A 19 -1.33 -16.33 -1.08
C MET A 19 -1.78 -17.73 -0.67
N ILE A 20 -2.49 -18.45 -1.54
CA ILE A 20 -2.89 -19.85 -1.28
C ILE A 20 -1.66 -20.75 -1.17
N PHE A 21 -0.68 -20.59 -2.06
CA PHE A 21 0.55 -21.37 -2.04
C PHE A 21 1.29 -21.20 -0.71
N PHE A 22 1.56 -19.96 -0.30
CA PHE A 22 2.22 -19.69 0.99
C PHE A 22 1.37 -20.12 2.17
N TYR A 23 0.04 -20.00 2.08
CA TYR A 23 -0.85 -20.48 3.13
C TYR A 23 -0.70 -21.99 3.33
N TYR A 24 -0.81 -22.74 2.23
CA TYR A 24 -0.73 -24.19 2.23
C TYR A 24 0.63 -24.68 2.74
N THR A 25 1.73 -24.15 2.20
CA THR A 25 3.08 -24.58 2.60
C THR A 25 3.36 -24.28 4.07
N THR A 26 2.96 -23.12 4.56
CA THR A 26 3.24 -22.76 5.97
C THR A 26 2.43 -23.59 6.95
N ILE A 27 1.16 -23.86 6.68
CA ILE A 27 0.33 -24.68 7.58
C ILE A 27 0.69 -26.18 7.47
N PHE A 28 0.65 -26.73 6.26
CA PHE A 28 0.66 -28.18 6.05
C PHE A 28 2.04 -28.76 5.79
N VAL A 29 3.06 -27.92 5.57
CA VAL A 29 4.45 -28.38 5.49
C VAL A 29 5.20 -27.94 6.73
N PHE A 30 5.37 -26.64 6.97
CA PHE A 30 6.27 -26.19 8.04
C PHE A 30 5.70 -26.33 9.45
N ILE A 31 4.45 -25.91 9.70
CA ILE A 31 3.86 -26.06 11.04
C ILE A 31 3.61 -27.54 11.36
N ASP A 32 3.05 -28.30 10.42
CA ASP A 32 2.76 -29.71 10.66
C ASP A 32 4.03 -30.52 10.89
N TYR A 33 5.09 -30.29 10.10
CA TYR A 33 6.37 -30.95 10.30
C TYR A 33 7.05 -30.55 11.62
N TRP A 34 7.16 -29.23 11.87
CA TRP A 34 7.96 -28.73 12.98
C TRP A 34 7.27 -28.87 14.34
N LEU A 35 5.99 -28.50 14.41
CA LEU A 35 5.24 -28.41 15.65
C LEU A 35 4.17 -29.52 15.76
N GLY A 36 3.73 -30.09 14.65
CA GLY A 36 2.58 -30.99 14.58
C GLY A 36 1.26 -30.24 14.77
N LEU A 37 0.32 -30.40 13.83
CA LEU A 37 -0.99 -29.70 13.91
C LEU A 37 -1.87 -30.16 15.08
N GLN A 38 -1.54 -31.28 15.72
CA GLN A 38 -2.24 -31.77 16.92
C GLN A 38 -1.65 -31.23 18.22
N SER A 39 -0.50 -30.55 18.18
CA SER A 39 0.10 -29.95 19.38
C SER A 39 -0.51 -28.59 19.69
N SER A 40 -0.45 -28.17 20.95
CA SER A 40 -0.89 -26.82 21.35
C SER A 40 -0.14 -25.72 20.61
N SER A 41 1.18 -25.87 20.44
CA SER A 41 2.04 -24.94 19.70
C SER A 41 1.69 -24.88 18.21
N GLY A 42 1.40 -26.03 17.60
CA GLY A 42 1.00 -26.12 16.19
C GLY A 42 -0.36 -25.44 15.95
N ILE A 43 -1.36 -25.75 16.77
CA ILE A 43 -2.70 -25.11 16.70
C ILE A 43 -2.59 -23.60 16.91
N PHE A 44 -1.79 -23.15 17.87
CA PHE A 44 -1.60 -21.73 18.14
C PHE A 44 -1.00 -20.99 16.94
N ASN A 45 0.11 -21.49 16.38
CA ASN A 45 0.73 -20.88 15.22
C ASN A 45 -0.16 -20.95 13.97
N ALA A 46 -0.85 -22.07 13.76
CA ALA A 46 -1.79 -22.22 12.64
C ALA A 46 -2.97 -21.24 12.74
N SER A 47 -3.48 -21.00 13.96
CA SER A 47 -4.55 -20.03 14.21
C SER A 47 -4.10 -18.60 13.93
N ILE A 48 -2.90 -18.21 14.42
CA ILE A 48 -2.31 -16.90 14.16
C ILE A 48 -2.11 -16.69 12.66
N PHE A 49 -1.49 -17.65 11.99
CA PHE A 49 -1.18 -17.52 10.58
C PHE A 49 -2.45 -17.51 9.71
N THR A 50 -3.47 -18.30 10.06
CA THR A 50 -4.77 -18.28 9.41
C THR A 50 -5.48 -16.93 9.59
N LEU A 51 -5.42 -16.33 10.78
CA LEU A 51 -5.94 -14.98 11.01
C LEU A 51 -5.21 -13.94 10.16
N LEU A 52 -3.87 -13.97 10.13
CA LEU A 52 -3.06 -13.05 9.32
C LEU A 52 -3.34 -13.22 7.82
N ALA A 53 -3.46 -14.46 7.33
CA ALA A 53 -3.80 -14.75 5.95
C ALA A 53 -5.20 -14.22 5.59
N PHE A 54 -6.19 -14.42 6.47
CA PHE A 54 -7.53 -13.88 6.30
C PHE A 54 -7.54 -12.35 6.25
N LEU A 55 -6.85 -11.69 7.19
CA LEU A 55 -6.77 -10.22 7.23
C LEU A 55 -6.05 -9.64 6.00
N THR A 56 -4.98 -10.30 5.55
CA THR A 56 -4.28 -9.95 4.30
C THR A 56 -5.20 -10.10 3.10
N LEU A 57 -5.96 -11.20 3.02
CA LEU A 57 -6.85 -11.47 1.90
C LEU A 57 -8.03 -10.49 1.87
N PHE A 58 -8.62 -10.22 3.03
CA PHE A 58 -9.70 -9.27 3.18
C PHE A 58 -9.26 -7.87 2.75
N SER A 59 -8.14 -7.38 3.28
CA SER A 59 -7.59 -6.06 2.91
C SER A 59 -7.17 -5.99 1.45
N PHE A 60 -6.60 -7.06 0.87
CA PHE A 60 -6.31 -7.17 -0.56
C PHE A 60 -7.57 -6.95 -1.40
N PHE A 61 -8.66 -7.66 -1.12
CA PHE A 61 -9.90 -7.49 -1.87
C PHE A 61 -10.53 -6.10 -1.67
N VAL A 62 -10.42 -5.51 -0.49
CA VAL A 62 -10.82 -4.11 -0.27
C VAL A 62 -10.03 -3.19 -1.22
N CYS A 63 -8.73 -3.39 -1.41
CA CYS A 63 -7.92 -2.60 -2.35
C CYS A 63 -8.36 -2.77 -3.81
N VAL A 64 -8.60 -4.01 -4.24
CA VAL A 64 -9.02 -4.35 -5.61
C VAL A 64 -10.40 -3.75 -5.93
N LEU A 65 -11.33 -3.82 -4.97
CA LEU A 65 -12.74 -3.49 -5.17
C LEU A 65 -13.10 -2.03 -4.90
N SER A 66 -12.28 -1.32 -4.12
CA SER A 66 -12.53 0.08 -3.77
C SER A 66 -12.23 1.02 -4.94
N ASP A 67 -13.02 2.08 -5.06
CA ASP A 67 -12.67 3.19 -5.95
C ASP A 67 -11.50 3.96 -5.32
N PRO A 68 -10.39 4.22 -6.03
CA PRO A 68 -9.25 4.93 -5.46
C PRO A 68 -9.46 6.44 -5.26
N GLY A 69 -10.60 6.98 -5.67
CA GLY A 69 -10.86 8.42 -5.72
C GLY A 69 -11.10 8.85 -7.16
N HIS A 70 -12.13 9.67 -7.35
CA HIS A 70 -12.45 10.31 -8.62
C HIS A 70 -12.72 11.80 -8.41
N VAL A 71 -12.38 12.61 -9.41
CA VAL A 71 -12.66 14.04 -9.39
C VAL A 71 -14.17 14.26 -9.61
N PRO A 72 -14.86 15.02 -8.75
CA PRO A 72 -16.26 15.38 -8.98
C PRO A 72 -16.41 16.17 -10.30
N PRO A 73 -17.42 15.87 -11.15
CA PRO A 73 -17.62 16.60 -12.40
C PRO A 73 -17.86 18.10 -12.23
N SER A 74 -18.41 18.50 -11.08
CA SER A 74 -18.69 19.89 -10.71
C SER A 74 -17.49 20.60 -10.08
N TYR A 75 -16.32 19.95 -9.98
CA TYR A 75 -15.15 20.57 -9.38
C TYR A 75 -14.69 21.77 -10.21
N LEU A 76 -14.67 22.92 -9.57
CA LEU A 76 -14.10 24.16 -10.07
C LEU A 76 -13.09 24.65 -9.02
N PRO A 77 -11.93 25.17 -9.44
CA PRO A 77 -10.98 25.79 -8.52
C PRO A 77 -11.60 27.05 -7.90
N ASP A 78 -11.29 27.32 -6.64
CA ASP A 78 -11.72 28.55 -5.97
C ASP A 78 -11.12 29.79 -6.64
N VAL A 79 -11.89 30.87 -6.71
CA VAL A 79 -11.50 32.10 -7.42
C VAL A 79 -10.28 32.77 -6.76
N GLU A 80 -10.13 32.65 -5.43
CA GLU A 80 -8.98 33.18 -4.68
C GLU A 80 -7.66 32.45 -4.97
N ASP A 81 -7.75 31.15 -5.28
CA ASP A 81 -6.63 30.31 -5.75
C ASP A 81 -6.13 30.70 -7.16
N ILE A 82 -6.90 31.54 -7.87
CA ILE A 82 -6.59 32.08 -9.20
C ILE A 82 -5.97 33.49 -9.08
N THR A 83 -6.25 34.24 -7.99
CA THR A 83 -5.88 35.66 -7.86
C THR A 83 -4.57 35.92 -7.13
N HIS A 84 -4.12 35.05 -6.22
CA HIS A 84 -2.85 35.23 -5.49
C HIS A 84 -1.64 34.58 -6.19
N GLU A 85 -0.87 35.44 -6.89
CA GLU A 85 0.53 35.35 -7.35
C GLU A 85 0.91 34.36 -8.48
N SER A 86 1.27 34.95 -9.64
CA SER A 86 1.96 34.37 -10.82
C SER A 86 1.13 33.57 -11.86
N VAL A 87 0.16 34.28 -12.45
CA VAL A 87 -0.15 34.41 -13.89
C VAL A 87 0.03 33.16 -14.79
N LYS A 88 -1.11 32.54 -15.15
CA LYS A 88 -1.36 31.60 -16.27
C LYS A 88 -0.68 30.23 -16.28
N ASP A 89 0.62 30.12 -15.99
CA ASP A 89 1.36 28.85 -16.17
C ASP A 89 0.91 27.76 -15.18
N ASN A 90 0.58 28.12 -13.93
CA ASN A 90 0.07 27.19 -12.91
C ASN A 90 -1.41 26.80 -13.11
N ALA A 91 -2.20 27.60 -13.83
CA ALA A 91 -3.62 27.32 -14.06
C ALA A 91 -3.82 26.27 -15.16
N GLU A 92 -2.95 26.25 -16.17
CA GLU A 92 -2.90 25.18 -17.18
C GLU A 92 -2.38 23.86 -16.59
N GLU A 93 -1.39 23.89 -15.67
CA GLU A 93 -0.94 22.68 -14.95
C GLU A 93 -2.06 22.02 -14.12
N LYS A 94 -2.96 22.83 -13.56
CA LYS A 94 -4.14 22.39 -12.81
C LYS A 94 -5.23 21.80 -13.69
N LYS A 95 -5.17 21.87 -15.03
CA LYS A 95 -6.10 21.18 -15.92
C LYS A 95 -5.53 19.84 -16.39
N CYS A 96 -6.39 18.85 -16.61
CA CYS A 96 -6.00 17.60 -17.26
C CYS A 96 -6.38 17.64 -18.73
N ASP A 97 -5.40 17.64 -19.63
CA ASP A 97 -5.65 17.66 -21.08
C ASP A 97 -6.43 16.44 -21.57
N LYS A 98 -6.24 15.29 -20.90
CA LYS A 98 -6.89 14.03 -21.28
C LYS A 98 -8.33 13.91 -20.77
N CYS A 99 -8.62 14.52 -19.62
CA CYS A 99 -9.94 14.48 -19.01
C CYS A 99 -10.75 15.76 -19.27
N PHE A 100 -10.11 16.80 -19.82
CA PHE A 100 -10.67 18.13 -20.05
C PHE A 100 -11.31 18.77 -18.80
N ALA A 101 -10.82 18.41 -17.62
CA ALA A 101 -11.34 18.85 -16.31
C ALA A 101 -10.22 19.40 -15.42
N TYR A 102 -10.58 20.28 -14.50
CA TYR A 102 -9.67 20.77 -13.46
C TYR A 102 -9.32 19.65 -12.47
N LYS A 103 -8.07 19.67 -12.01
CA LYS A 103 -7.51 18.74 -11.04
C LYS A 103 -7.54 19.41 -9.67
N PRO A 104 -8.22 18.83 -8.68
CA PRO A 104 -7.99 19.20 -7.29
C PRO A 104 -6.52 19.01 -6.91
N PRO A 105 -6.04 19.66 -5.84
CA PRO A 105 -4.71 19.44 -5.30
C PRO A 105 -4.39 17.94 -5.17
N ARG A 106 -3.13 17.56 -5.41
CA ARG A 106 -2.62 16.18 -5.26
C ARG A 106 -3.24 15.16 -6.24
N THR A 107 -3.97 15.62 -7.25
CA THR A 107 -4.65 14.76 -8.22
C THR A 107 -3.77 14.55 -9.45
N HIS A 108 -3.62 13.30 -9.88
CA HIS A 108 -2.86 12.96 -11.08
C HIS A 108 -3.67 12.08 -12.04
N HIS A 109 -3.40 12.19 -13.34
CA HIS A 109 -4.04 11.37 -14.35
C HIS A 109 -3.33 10.02 -14.48
N CYS A 110 -4.03 8.93 -14.16
CA CYS A 110 -3.52 7.59 -14.40
C CYS A 110 -3.84 7.17 -15.85
N ARG A 111 -2.80 6.93 -16.65
CA ARG A 111 -2.94 6.46 -18.04
C ARG A 111 -3.60 5.09 -18.14
N VAL A 112 -3.36 4.20 -17.17
CA VAL A 112 -3.94 2.85 -17.14
C VAL A 112 -5.42 2.89 -16.77
N CYS A 113 -5.78 3.63 -15.72
CA CYS A 113 -7.19 3.81 -15.33
C CYS A 113 -7.95 4.80 -16.23
N ARG A 114 -7.24 5.55 -17.09
CA ARG A 114 -7.77 6.59 -18.01
C ARG A 114 -8.64 7.64 -17.33
N ARG A 115 -8.25 8.05 -16.12
CA ARG A 115 -8.94 9.08 -15.35
C ARG A 115 -8.00 9.76 -14.36
N CYS A 116 -8.40 10.94 -13.90
CA CYS A 116 -7.80 11.59 -12.74
C CYS A 116 -8.18 10.87 -11.44
N VAL A 117 -7.19 10.64 -10.58
CA VAL A 117 -7.34 9.98 -9.28
C VAL A 117 -6.93 10.98 -8.19
N LEU A 118 -7.82 11.20 -7.23
CA LEU A 118 -7.58 12.08 -6.09
C LEU A 118 -6.46 11.54 -5.21
N LYS A 119 -5.55 12.42 -4.75
CA LYS A 119 -4.37 12.07 -3.94
C LYS A 119 -3.69 10.79 -4.47
N MET A 120 -3.43 10.76 -5.78
CA MET A 120 -2.90 9.57 -6.44
C MET A 120 -1.51 9.27 -5.90
N ASP A 121 -1.30 8.02 -5.47
CA ASP A 121 0.02 7.54 -5.07
C ASP A 121 0.70 6.83 -6.24
N HIS A 122 0.09 5.76 -6.74
CA HIS A 122 0.59 5.03 -7.90
C HIS A 122 -0.52 4.18 -8.53
N HIS A 123 -0.22 3.62 -9.69
CA HIS A 123 -1.00 2.52 -10.24
C HIS A 123 -0.33 1.20 -9.85
N CYS A 124 -1.01 0.35 -9.09
CA CYS A 124 -0.47 -0.90 -8.61
C CYS A 124 -0.97 -2.06 -9.47
N LEU A 125 -0.04 -2.70 -10.19
CA LEU A 125 -0.36 -3.81 -11.09
C LEU A 125 -0.92 -5.01 -10.31
N TRP A 126 -0.41 -5.27 -9.11
CA TRP A 126 -0.76 -6.43 -8.28
C TRP A 126 -2.22 -6.44 -7.81
N ILE A 127 -2.81 -5.26 -7.59
CA ILE A 127 -4.24 -5.11 -7.27
C ILE A 127 -5.07 -4.71 -8.50
N ASN A 128 -4.43 -4.51 -9.66
CA ASN A 128 -5.03 -4.01 -10.89
C ASN A 128 -5.92 -2.77 -10.66
N ASN A 129 -5.41 -1.84 -9.86
CA ASN A 129 -6.13 -0.64 -9.44
C ASN A 129 -5.13 0.47 -9.09
N CYS A 130 -5.59 1.71 -9.13
CA CYS A 130 -4.82 2.80 -8.53
C CYS A 130 -4.87 2.70 -7.00
N VAL A 131 -3.82 3.21 -6.36
CA VAL A 131 -3.82 3.58 -4.95
C VAL A 131 -3.97 5.10 -4.89
N GLY A 132 -5.02 5.57 -4.24
CA GLY A 132 -5.37 6.98 -4.14
C GLY A 132 -6.14 7.28 -2.86
N TYR A 133 -6.76 8.45 -2.78
CA TYR A 133 -7.35 8.99 -1.55
C TYR A 133 -8.26 8.00 -0.79
N TRP A 134 -9.18 7.33 -1.48
CA TRP A 134 -10.20 6.50 -0.82
C TRP A 134 -9.79 5.06 -0.50
N ASN A 135 -8.69 4.57 -1.07
CA ASN A 135 -8.21 3.20 -0.82
C ASN A 135 -6.77 3.13 -0.29
N TYR A 136 -6.09 4.26 -0.08
CA TYR A 136 -4.72 4.29 0.44
C TYR A 136 -4.61 3.57 1.80
N LYS A 137 -5.57 3.79 2.71
CA LYS A 137 -5.60 3.09 4.01
C LYS A 137 -5.68 1.57 3.84
N ALA A 138 -6.56 1.10 2.97
CA ALA A 138 -6.69 -0.34 2.70
C ALA A 138 -5.38 -0.91 2.14
N PHE A 139 -4.73 -0.20 1.23
CA PHE A 139 -3.44 -0.62 0.65
C PHE A 139 -2.33 -0.71 1.70
N PHE A 140 -2.22 0.30 2.57
CA PHE A 140 -1.25 0.30 3.65
C PHE A 140 -1.48 -0.86 4.63
N VAL A 141 -2.73 -1.10 5.03
CA VAL A 141 -3.11 -2.19 5.93
C VAL A 141 -2.84 -3.56 5.28
N PHE A 142 -3.14 -3.71 3.99
CA PHE A 142 -2.81 -4.90 3.20
C PHE A 142 -1.31 -5.18 3.21
N ALA A 143 -0.48 -4.19 2.87
CA ALA A 143 0.96 -4.34 2.87
C ALA A 143 1.49 -4.69 4.27
N LEU A 144 0.94 -4.08 5.33
CA LEU A 144 1.34 -4.36 6.70
C LEU A 144 1.03 -5.79 7.13
N TYR A 145 -0.19 -6.28 6.88
CA TYR A 145 -0.55 -7.67 7.20
C TYR A 145 0.26 -8.68 6.39
N ALA A 146 0.48 -8.42 5.09
CA ALA A 146 1.33 -9.25 4.25
C ALA A 146 2.78 -9.31 4.77
N THR A 147 3.33 -8.18 5.20
CA THR A 147 4.67 -8.12 5.82
C THR A 147 4.72 -8.97 7.09
N ILE A 148 3.77 -8.81 8.01
CA ILE A 148 3.72 -9.58 9.26
C ILE A 148 3.58 -11.08 8.97
N ALA A 149 2.71 -11.47 8.04
CA ALA A 149 2.54 -12.86 7.63
C ALA A 149 3.82 -13.44 7.01
N SER A 150 4.52 -12.67 6.16
CA SER A 150 5.78 -13.11 5.54
C SER A 150 6.90 -13.31 6.57
N ILE A 151 6.99 -12.45 7.59
CA ILE A 151 7.96 -12.59 8.69
C ILE A 151 7.62 -13.82 9.52
N HIS A 152 6.35 -14.01 9.91
CA HIS A 152 5.94 -15.19 10.67
C HIS A 152 6.22 -16.49 9.91
N SER A 153 5.88 -16.54 8.62
CA SER A 153 6.21 -17.66 7.74
C SER A 153 7.71 -17.89 7.62
N MET A 154 8.53 -16.84 7.56
CA MET A 154 9.99 -16.95 7.48
C MET A 154 10.59 -17.54 8.76
N VAL A 155 10.10 -17.11 9.94
CA VAL A 155 10.54 -17.68 11.21
C VAL A 155 10.22 -19.18 11.26
N LEU A 156 8.99 -19.57 10.90
CA LEU A 156 8.57 -20.98 10.86
C LEU A 156 9.43 -21.80 9.88
N PHE A 157 9.70 -21.25 8.68
CA PHE A 157 10.54 -21.89 7.68
C PHE A 157 11.97 -22.11 8.19
N ILE A 158 12.58 -21.09 8.79
CA ILE A 158 13.95 -21.17 9.33
C ILE A 158 14.00 -22.21 10.45
N CYS A 159 13.03 -22.21 11.37
CA CYS A 159 12.97 -23.20 12.45
C CYS A 159 12.83 -24.63 11.92
N CYS A 160 12.01 -24.84 10.88
CA CYS A 160 11.88 -26.12 10.20
C CYS A 160 13.23 -26.56 9.60
N VAL A 161 13.88 -25.70 8.80
CA VAL A 161 15.19 -25.96 8.17
C VAL A 161 16.26 -26.36 9.17
N TYR A 162 16.27 -25.76 10.37
CA TYR A 162 17.25 -26.09 11.41
C TYR A 162 17.01 -27.45 12.08
N GLN A 163 15.82 -28.01 12.00
CA GLN A 163 15.50 -29.33 12.55
C GLN A 163 15.66 -30.46 11.54
N GLU A 164 15.72 -30.15 10.25
CA GLU A 164 15.92 -31.14 9.20
C GLU A 164 17.30 -31.78 9.28
N ASP A 165 17.33 -33.11 9.20
CA ASP A 165 18.57 -33.87 9.03
C ASP A 165 18.95 -33.88 7.54
N TRP A 166 19.76 -32.91 7.14
CA TRP A 166 20.21 -32.75 5.74
C TRP A 166 21.16 -33.85 5.26
N ASP A 167 21.73 -34.64 6.17
CA ASP A 167 22.64 -35.76 5.85
C ASP A 167 21.88 -37.07 5.60
N SER A 168 20.59 -37.11 5.94
CA SER A 168 19.72 -38.23 5.59
C SER A 168 19.57 -38.38 4.06
N ASP A 169 19.31 -39.63 3.60
CA ASP A 169 19.09 -39.98 2.18
C ASP A 169 17.73 -39.47 1.65
N GLN A 170 17.32 -38.29 2.09
CA GLN A 170 16.19 -37.56 1.53
C GLN A 170 16.53 -37.14 0.09
N GLY A 171 15.58 -37.40 -0.82
CA GLY A 171 15.76 -37.15 -2.25
C GLY A 171 16.15 -35.69 -2.56
N SER A 172 17.02 -35.51 -3.54
CA SER A 172 17.52 -34.20 -4.02
C SER A 172 16.40 -33.20 -4.35
N SER A 173 15.21 -33.69 -4.74
CA SER A 173 14.02 -32.89 -5.01
C SER A 173 13.52 -32.09 -3.81
N LEU A 174 13.60 -32.64 -2.59
CA LEU A 174 13.14 -31.95 -1.38
C LEU A 174 14.09 -30.80 -1.03
N LYS A 175 15.40 -31.03 -1.10
CA LYS A 175 16.42 -30.00 -0.87
C LYS A 175 16.25 -28.83 -1.85
N ILE A 176 16.01 -29.14 -3.13
CA ILE A 176 15.72 -28.13 -4.16
C ILE A 176 14.45 -27.34 -3.81
N PHE A 177 13.37 -28.01 -3.37
CA PHE A 177 12.14 -27.34 -2.96
C PHE A 177 12.36 -26.35 -1.82
N TYR A 178 13.06 -26.73 -0.74
CA TYR A 178 13.31 -25.83 0.39
C TYR A 178 14.16 -24.62 0.00
N VAL A 179 15.19 -24.81 -0.84
CA VAL A 179 16.02 -23.70 -1.34
C VAL A 179 15.20 -22.75 -2.21
N MET A 180 14.40 -23.28 -3.16
CA MET A 180 13.53 -22.46 -4.00
C MET A 180 12.47 -21.72 -3.18
N TYR A 181 11.82 -22.40 -2.25
CA TYR A 181 10.82 -21.78 -1.38
C TYR A 181 11.44 -20.68 -0.51
N GLY A 182 12.54 -20.97 0.16
CA GLY A 182 13.23 -20.02 1.05
C GLY A 182 13.71 -18.78 0.31
N THR A 183 14.24 -18.93 -0.90
CA THR A 183 14.67 -17.79 -1.74
C THR A 183 13.49 -16.92 -2.16
N ILE A 184 12.38 -17.51 -2.60
CA ILE A 184 11.16 -16.77 -2.97
C ILE A 184 10.57 -16.06 -1.74
N LEU A 185 10.45 -16.75 -0.60
CA LEU A 185 9.92 -16.20 0.63
C LEU A 185 10.78 -15.04 1.16
N MET A 186 12.11 -15.17 1.11
CA MET A 186 13.04 -14.11 1.51
C MET A 186 12.90 -12.89 0.61
N GLY A 187 12.87 -13.09 -0.71
CA GLY A 187 12.66 -12.00 -1.67
C GLY A 187 11.33 -11.27 -1.43
N MET A 188 10.25 -12.00 -1.18
CA MET A 188 8.94 -11.44 -0.85
C MET A 188 8.95 -10.68 0.48
N MET A 189 9.52 -11.26 1.55
CA MET A 189 9.62 -10.63 2.87
C MET A 189 10.38 -9.30 2.79
N VAL A 190 11.55 -9.28 2.14
CA VAL A 190 12.37 -8.06 1.98
C VAL A 190 11.62 -7.01 1.16
N THR A 191 10.95 -7.42 0.08
CA THR A 191 10.16 -6.51 -0.76
C THR A 191 9.01 -5.88 0.03
N LEU A 192 8.24 -6.69 0.75
CA LEU A 192 7.10 -6.24 1.55
C LEU A 192 7.54 -5.35 2.71
N LEU A 193 8.63 -5.71 3.41
CA LEU A 193 9.20 -4.90 4.48
C LEU A 193 9.64 -3.53 3.98
N THR A 194 10.33 -3.48 2.82
CA THR A 194 10.76 -2.23 2.20
C THR A 194 9.56 -1.38 1.79
N LEU A 195 8.53 -1.99 1.21
CA LEU A 195 7.29 -1.31 0.81
C LEU A 195 6.53 -0.75 2.03
N SER A 196 6.36 -1.54 3.08
CA SER A 196 5.70 -1.10 4.32
C SER A 196 6.48 0.05 4.97
N GLY A 197 7.81 -0.07 5.09
CA GLY A 197 8.66 1.00 5.63
C GLY A 197 8.59 2.28 4.82
N TRP A 198 8.60 2.16 3.48
CA TRP A 198 8.42 3.28 2.56
C TRP A 198 7.10 4.02 2.81
N HIS A 199 5.98 3.30 2.89
CA HIS A 199 4.69 3.93 3.12
C HIS A 199 4.52 4.48 4.54
N VAL A 200 5.17 3.92 5.56
CA VAL A 200 5.26 4.54 6.89
C VAL A 200 5.92 5.91 6.79
N TYR A 201 7.07 6.00 6.10
CA TYR A 201 7.75 7.28 5.87
C TYR A 201 6.86 8.30 5.15
N LEU A 202 6.18 7.87 4.08
CA LEU A 202 5.26 8.72 3.33
C LEU A 202 4.09 9.24 4.18
N ILE A 203 3.49 8.37 5.01
CA ILE A 203 2.42 8.76 5.94
C ILE A 203 2.93 9.80 6.94
N LEU A 204 4.11 9.59 7.53
CA LEU A 204 4.69 10.52 8.50
C LEU A 204 4.96 11.91 7.91
N GLN A 205 5.26 11.98 6.61
CA GLN A 205 5.49 13.24 5.90
C GLN A 205 4.26 13.78 5.16
N ASN A 206 3.13 13.07 5.19
CA ASN A 206 1.92 13.32 4.39
C ASN A 206 2.23 13.57 2.90
N MET A 207 3.10 12.73 2.33
CA MET A 207 3.44 12.75 0.92
C MET A 207 2.87 11.51 0.23
N THR A 208 2.52 11.62 -1.04
CA THR A 208 2.41 10.47 -1.94
C THR A 208 3.78 10.13 -2.54
N THR A 209 3.88 8.96 -3.17
CA THR A 209 5.07 8.57 -3.92
C THR A 209 5.38 9.57 -5.03
N ILE A 210 4.36 10.11 -5.72
CA ILE A 210 4.53 11.16 -6.74
C ILE A 210 5.10 12.44 -6.12
N GLU A 211 4.47 12.91 -5.04
CA GLU A 211 4.88 14.12 -4.33
C GLU A 211 6.29 14.02 -3.75
N TYR A 212 6.74 12.82 -3.38
CA TYR A 212 8.13 12.62 -2.96
C TYR A 212 9.13 12.92 -4.08
N TYR A 213 8.87 12.44 -5.30
CA TYR A 213 9.74 12.70 -6.45
C TYR A 213 9.67 14.16 -6.90
N GLU A 214 8.48 14.76 -6.92
CA GLU A 214 8.30 16.19 -7.17
C GLU A 214 9.02 17.03 -6.09
N GLY A 215 8.92 16.62 -4.83
CA GLY A 215 9.56 17.24 -3.68
C GLY A 215 11.10 17.17 -3.73
N LYS A 216 11.68 16.10 -4.27
CA LYS A 216 13.13 16.04 -4.52
C LYS A 216 13.60 17.14 -5.47
N ARG A 217 12.86 17.34 -6.57
CA ARG A 217 13.14 18.42 -7.53
C ARG A 217 12.95 19.80 -6.89
N ALA A 218 11.85 20.00 -6.16
CA ALA A 218 11.57 21.24 -5.46
C ALA A 218 12.64 21.58 -4.43
N LYS A 219 13.10 20.59 -3.65
CA LYS A 219 14.19 20.75 -2.67
C LYS A 219 15.51 21.16 -3.33
N TRP A 220 15.84 20.54 -4.46
CA TRP A 220 17.06 20.90 -5.21
C TRP A 220 17.00 22.33 -5.77
N LEU A 221 15.85 22.76 -6.32
CA LEU A 221 15.64 24.13 -6.80
C LEU A 221 15.69 25.16 -5.66
N ALA A 222 15.06 24.85 -4.53
CA ALA A 222 15.09 25.70 -3.35
C ALA A 222 16.53 25.90 -2.85
N ALA A 223 17.31 24.81 -2.73
CA ALA A 223 18.70 24.86 -2.31
C ALA A 223 19.56 25.74 -3.23
N LYS A 224 19.38 25.65 -4.55
CA LYS A 224 20.05 26.53 -5.52
C LYS A 224 19.69 28.01 -5.35
N SER A 225 18.50 28.29 -4.83
CA SER A 225 18.00 29.64 -4.61
C SER A 225 18.26 30.14 -3.19
N GLY A 226 19.06 29.41 -2.38
CA GLY A 226 19.31 29.73 -0.97
C GLY A 226 18.09 29.58 -0.06
N LYS A 227 17.02 28.91 -0.53
CA LYS A 227 15.77 28.69 0.20
C LYS A 227 15.71 27.27 0.74
N SER A 228 14.97 27.08 1.84
CA SER A 228 14.62 25.74 2.33
C SER A 228 13.26 25.31 1.76
N TYR A 229 13.15 24.02 1.40
CA TYR A 229 11.88 23.43 0.97
C TYR A 229 11.24 22.68 2.12
N ARG A 230 9.96 22.97 2.36
CA ARG A 230 9.11 22.22 3.28
C ARG A 230 7.86 21.77 2.52
N HIS A 231 7.53 20.49 2.63
CA HIS A 231 6.37 19.93 1.93
C HIS A 231 5.07 20.57 2.46
N PRO A 232 4.23 21.19 1.60
CA PRO A 232 3.09 22.01 2.04
C PRO A 232 2.06 21.28 2.91
N PHE A 233 1.86 19.97 2.66
CA PHE A 233 0.87 19.16 3.37
C PHE A 233 1.43 18.49 4.64
N ASN A 234 2.71 18.70 4.97
CA ASN A 234 3.29 18.17 6.20
C ASN A 234 2.98 19.09 7.39
N VAL A 235 1.85 18.84 8.05
CA VAL A 235 1.30 19.64 9.15
C VAL A 235 1.58 19.03 10.54
N GLY A 236 2.46 18.02 10.62
CA GLY A 236 2.87 17.35 11.86
C GLY A 236 2.48 15.86 11.88
N ALA A 237 3.35 15.02 12.47
CA ALA A 237 3.25 13.56 12.35
C ALA A 237 1.90 12.99 12.81
N TYR A 238 1.36 13.45 13.94
CA TYR A 238 0.07 12.98 14.45
C TYR A 238 -1.09 13.32 13.51
N THR A 239 -1.16 14.58 13.05
CA THR A 239 -2.17 15.04 12.09
C THR A 239 -2.03 14.31 10.75
N ASN A 240 -0.80 14.08 10.29
CA ASN A 240 -0.53 13.35 9.07
C ASN A 240 -1.04 11.89 9.17
N ILE A 241 -0.71 11.18 10.26
CA ILE A 241 -1.15 9.80 10.50
C ILE A 241 -2.68 9.74 10.58
N THR A 242 -3.30 10.58 11.40
CA THR A 242 -4.76 10.58 11.62
C THR A 242 -5.53 11.01 10.38
N SER A 243 -4.95 11.82 9.48
CA SER A 243 -5.55 12.14 8.18
C SER A 243 -5.69 10.91 7.27
N ILE A 244 -4.85 9.89 7.44
CA ILE A 244 -4.87 8.65 6.67
C ILE A 244 -5.62 7.55 7.42
N LEU A 245 -5.20 7.23 8.64
CA LEU A 245 -5.70 6.09 9.40
C LEU A 245 -6.99 6.39 10.17
N GLY A 246 -7.33 7.67 10.33
CA GLY A 246 -8.49 8.15 11.07
C GLY A 246 -8.17 8.54 12.51
N PRO A 247 -9.09 9.24 13.19
CA PRO A 247 -8.89 9.74 14.54
C PRO A 247 -8.94 8.65 15.61
N ASN A 248 -9.57 7.50 15.33
CA ASN A 248 -9.68 6.40 16.27
C ASN A 248 -8.61 5.34 16.01
N MET A 249 -7.63 5.24 16.92
CA MET A 249 -6.51 4.30 16.85
C MET A 249 -6.94 2.82 16.80
N LEU A 250 -8.04 2.46 17.47
CA LEU A 250 -8.56 1.08 17.47
C LEU A 250 -9.01 0.63 16.08
N LYS A 251 -9.31 1.58 15.19
CA LYS A 251 -9.76 1.31 13.82
C LYS A 251 -8.64 1.46 12.78
N TRP A 252 -7.40 1.70 13.19
CA TRP A 252 -6.29 1.92 12.25
C TRP A 252 -6.02 0.70 11.38
N LEU A 253 -6.09 -0.50 11.96
CA LEU A 253 -5.86 -1.77 11.25
C LEU A 253 -7.11 -2.28 10.51
N CYS A 254 -8.24 -1.60 10.61
CA CYS A 254 -9.45 -1.96 9.86
C CYS A 254 -9.44 -1.26 8.48
N PRO A 255 -9.32 -2.00 7.36
CA PRO A 255 -9.12 -1.39 6.04
C PRO A 255 -10.36 -0.63 5.53
N THR A 256 -11.55 -0.94 6.04
CA THR A 256 -12.83 -0.30 5.65
C THR A 256 -13.23 0.87 6.54
N ALA A 257 -12.50 1.13 7.63
CA ALA A 257 -12.79 2.24 8.53
C ALA A 257 -12.28 3.57 7.95
N VAL A 258 -13.00 4.09 6.95
CA VAL A 258 -12.66 5.30 6.18
C VAL A 258 -13.72 6.41 6.30
N SER A 259 -14.60 6.33 7.30
CA SER A 259 -15.69 7.30 7.50
C SER A 259 -15.21 8.72 7.84
N HIS A 260 -13.92 8.90 8.17
CA HIS A 260 -13.30 10.21 8.40
C HIS A 260 -12.88 10.91 7.11
N LEU A 261 -12.83 10.21 5.98
CA LEU A 261 -12.49 10.80 4.69
C LEU A 261 -13.63 11.70 4.20
N LYS A 262 -13.26 12.83 3.60
CA LYS A 262 -14.20 13.77 2.96
C LYS A 262 -14.24 13.51 1.44
N ASP A 263 -14.51 14.55 0.66
CA ASP A 263 -14.51 14.52 -0.80
C ASP A 263 -13.12 14.35 -1.44
N GLY A 264 -12.05 14.70 -0.72
CA GLY A 264 -10.67 14.58 -1.19
C GLY A 264 -10.24 15.66 -2.18
N VAL A 265 -10.95 16.80 -2.20
CA VAL A 265 -10.63 17.95 -3.07
C VAL A 265 -9.90 19.08 -2.33
N SER A 266 -9.87 19.03 -1.00
CA SER A 266 -9.14 19.98 -0.15
C SER A 266 -8.30 19.25 0.90
N PHE A 267 -7.13 19.80 1.21
CA PHE A 267 -6.19 19.22 2.17
C PHE A 267 -5.58 20.32 3.03
N PRO A 268 -5.48 20.13 4.36
CA PRO A 268 -4.81 21.09 5.23
C PRO A 268 -3.35 21.31 4.81
N THR A 269 -2.94 22.57 4.84
CA THR A 269 -1.58 23.01 4.55
C THR A 269 -0.94 23.69 5.76
N ILE A 270 0.37 23.89 5.72
CA ILE A 270 1.09 24.62 6.77
C ILE A 270 0.59 26.07 6.93
N ARG A 271 0.01 26.67 5.88
CA ARG A 271 -0.51 28.05 5.90
C ARG A 271 -1.82 28.18 6.67
N ASP A 272 -2.58 27.09 6.81
CA ASP A 272 -3.86 27.12 7.53
C ASP A 272 -3.67 27.16 9.05
N ASN A 273 -2.44 26.88 9.52
CA ASN A 273 -2.06 26.85 10.93
C ASN A 273 -1.13 28.01 11.34
N SER A 274 -0.87 28.96 10.43
CA SER A 274 0.03 30.11 10.65
C SER A 274 -0.73 31.39 10.97
#